data_AF-A0A7C9VM10-F1
#
_entry.id   AF-A0A7C9VM10-F1
#
_cell.length_a   1.000
_cell.length_b   1.000
_cell.length_c   1.000
_cell.angle_alpha   90.00
_cell.angle_beta   90.00
_cell.angle_gamma   90.00
#
_symmetry.space_group_name_H-M   'P 1'
#
loop_
_entity.id
_entity.type
_entity.pdbx_description
1 polymer ?
#
loop_
_entity_poly.entity_id
_entity_poly.type
_entity_poly.pdbx_seq_one_letter_code
_entity_poly.pdbx_strand_id
1 'polypeptide(L)'
;MVAATYETGIAKVFKDEGGYTNDPKDPGGATNWGITINDAQMYWKSNATAADVKAMPKSVAENIYRTKYAAPVCYDLLPAGFDYTVLDAGINSGIGRAIPWAAKALGLASGSKINQIVVAAGTAPDKVKLIQKYWA
;
A
#
# COMPACT_ATOMS: atom_id res chain seq x y z
N MET A 1 -12.57 -15.54 9.64
CA MET A 1 -11.49 -15.38 8.65
C MET A 1 -11.78 -14.13 7.86
N VAL A 2 -10.92 -13.10 7.95
CA VAL A 2 -11.05 -11.92 7.09
C VAL A 2 -10.80 -12.38 5.64
N ALA A 3 -11.68 -12.01 4.71
CA ALA A 3 -11.58 -12.45 3.33
C ALA A 3 -10.27 -11.92 2.71
N ALA A 4 -9.52 -12.78 2.01
CA ALA A 4 -8.30 -12.39 1.30
C ALA A 4 -8.68 -11.55 0.07
N THR A 5 -8.77 -10.23 0.25
CA THR A 5 -9.10 -9.23 -0.78
C THR A 5 -7.86 -8.72 -1.52
N TYR A 6 -6.66 -9.08 -1.06
CA TYR A 6 -5.40 -8.51 -1.50
C TYR A 6 -5.18 -8.66 -3.01
N GLU A 7 -5.41 -9.85 -3.57
CA GLU A 7 -5.22 -10.10 -5.00
C GLU A 7 -6.09 -9.18 -5.86
N THR A 8 -7.34 -8.99 -5.46
CA THR A 8 -8.27 -8.07 -6.13
C THR A 8 -7.85 -6.62 -5.95
N GLY A 9 -7.35 -6.26 -4.77
CA GLY A 9 -6.86 -4.91 -4.47
C GLY A 9 -5.64 -4.56 -5.30
N ILE A 10 -4.61 -5.40 -5.30
CA ILE A 10 -3.36 -5.13 -6.01
C ILE A 10 -3.54 -5.15 -7.53
N ALA A 11 -4.45 -5.98 -8.04
CA ALA A 11 -4.81 -5.96 -9.45
C ALA A 11 -5.39 -4.60 -9.91
N LYS A 12 -6.08 -3.86 -9.03
CA LYS A 12 -6.54 -2.49 -9.33
C LYS A 12 -5.37 -1.52 -9.42
N VAL A 13 -4.45 -1.58 -8.45
CA VAL A 13 -3.24 -0.73 -8.45
C VAL A 13 -2.46 -0.89 -9.76
N PHE A 14 -2.20 -2.12 -10.19
CA PHE A 14 -1.43 -2.34 -11.43
C PHE A 14 -2.16 -1.97 -12.71
N LYS A 15 -3.50 -1.88 -12.69
CA LYS A 15 -4.25 -1.44 -13.87
C LYS A 15 -3.95 0.02 -14.19
N ASP A 16 -3.67 0.82 -13.18
CA ASP A 16 -3.47 2.26 -13.28
C ASP A 16 -1.96 2.64 -13.35
N GLU A 17 -1.06 1.80 -12.81
CA GLU A 17 0.39 2.05 -12.63
C GLU A 17 1.32 1.33 -13.64
N GLY A 18 0.78 0.85 -14.77
CA GLY A 18 1.55 0.06 -15.73
C GLY A 18 2.52 0.86 -16.61
N GLY A 19 3.79 0.42 -16.68
CA GLY A 19 4.76 0.90 -17.67
C GLY A 19 6.14 1.20 -17.10
N TYR A 20 7.16 1.07 -17.95
CA TYR A 20 8.52 1.48 -17.61
C TYR A 20 8.73 2.95 -17.95
N THR A 21 9.25 3.71 -16.99
CA THR A 21 9.71 5.08 -17.18
C THR A 21 11.13 5.22 -16.63
N ASN A 22 11.92 6.11 -17.23
CA ASN A 22 13.26 6.44 -16.76
C ASN A 22 13.61 7.83 -17.29
N ASP A 23 12.95 8.85 -16.74
CA ASP A 23 13.21 10.24 -17.08
C ASP A 23 14.46 10.72 -16.31
N PRO A 24 15.50 11.25 -16.97
CA PRO A 24 16.67 11.81 -16.31
C PRO A 24 16.37 12.94 -15.32
N LYS A 25 15.19 13.56 -15.40
CA LYS A 25 14.73 14.63 -14.49
C LYS A 25 13.90 14.09 -13.32
N ASP A 26 13.51 12.83 -13.34
CA ASP A 26 12.77 12.20 -12.25
C ASP A 26 13.74 11.78 -11.13
N PRO A 27 13.66 12.38 -9.93
CA PRO A 27 14.51 12.00 -8.81
C PRO A 27 14.32 10.54 -8.37
N GLY A 28 13.19 9.91 -8.69
CA GLY A 28 12.92 8.49 -8.42
C GLY A 28 13.66 7.52 -9.34
N GLY A 29 14.16 8.02 -10.48
CA GLY A 29 14.88 7.24 -11.49
C GLY A 29 14.01 6.19 -12.19
N ALA A 30 14.66 5.11 -12.66
CA ALA A 30 13.97 4.03 -13.37
C ALA A 30 12.84 3.44 -12.54
N THR A 31 11.63 3.40 -13.10
CA THR A 31 10.41 2.94 -12.45
C THR A 31 9.69 1.96 -13.36
N ASN A 32 9.14 0.89 -12.80
CA ASN A 32 8.27 -0.04 -13.51
C ASN A 32 7.25 -0.63 -12.54
N TRP A 33 6.02 -0.85 -12.98
CA TRP A 33 4.93 -1.32 -12.11
C TRP A 33 4.70 -0.44 -10.86
N GLY A 34 4.96 0.87 -10.94
CA GLY A 34 4.93 1.79 -9.79
C GLY A 34 6.08 1.60 -8.79
N ILE A 35 7.05 0.72 -9.07
CA ILE A 35 8.21 0.46 -8.21
C ILE A 35 9.44 1.16 -8.76
N THR A 36 10.03 2.03 -7.95
CA THR A 36 11.26 2.76 -8.28
C THR A 36 12.51 1.86 -8.16
N ILE A 37 13.62 2.25 -8.76
CA ILE A 37 14.91 1.56 -8.61
C ILE A 37 15.34 1.48 -7.15
N ASN A 38 15.08 2.52 -6.35
CA ASN A 38 15.40 2.53 -4.92
C ASN A 38 14.60 1.46 -4.16
N ASP A 39 13.32 1.30 -4.49
CA ASP A 39 12.48 0.26 -3.90
C ASP A 39 12.89 -1.14 -4.37
N ALA A 40 13.20 -1.29 -5.67
CA ALA A 40 13.72 -2.54 -6.20
C ALA A 40 15.03 -2.94 -5.48
N GLN A 41 15.92 -1.98 -5.21
CA GLN A 41 17.13 -2.20 -4.44
C GLN A 41 16.85 -2.60 -2.99
N MET A 42 15.90 -1.92 -2.34
CA MET A 42 15.59 -2.19 -0.94
C MET A 42 14.85 -3.52 -0.71
N TYR A 43 13.96 -3.92 -1.62
CA TYR A 43 13.00 -5.01 -1.39
C TYR A 43 13.15 -6.22 -2.29
N TRP A 44 13.99 -6.17 -3.34
CA TRP A 44 14.18 -7.29 -4.26
C TRP A 44 15.64 -7.63 -4.54
N LYS A 45 16.41 -6.68 -5.08
CA LYS A 45 17.78 -6.90 -5.55
C LYS A 45 18.63 -5.68 -5.22
N SER A 46 19.45 -5.75 -4.17
CA SER A 46 20.23 -4.62 -3.62
C SER A 46 21.13 -3.89 -4.62
N ASN A 47 21.54 -4.54 -5.70
CA ASN A 47 22.31 -3.94 -6.80
C ASN A 47 21.48 -3.82 -8.09
N ALA A 48 20.16 -3.70 -8.01
CA ALA A 48 19.29 -3.57 -9.17
C ALA A 48 19.71 -2.37 -10.02
N THR A 49 19.78 -2.62 -11.32
CA THR A 49 20.05 -1.62 -12.35
C THR A 49 18.74 -1.16 -13.01
N ALA A 50 18.78 -0.09 -13.80
CA ALA A 50 17.63 0.33 -14.60
C ALA A 50 17.14 -0.77 -15.56
N ALA A 51 18.05 -1.62 -16.06
CA ALA A 51 17.69 -2.77 -16.89
C ALA A 51 16.95 -3.85 -16.09
N ASP A 52 17.36 -4.11 -14.85
CA ASP A 52 16.65 -5.02 -13.95
C ASP A 52 15.23 -4.52 -13.66
N VAL A 53 15.07 -3.21 -13.38
CA VAL A 53 13.74 -2.60 -13.15
C VAL A 53 12.87 -2.71 -14.40
N LYS A 54 13.43 -2.44 -15.58
CA LYS A 54 12.71 -2.58 -16.85
C LYS A 54 12.24 -4.02 -17.10
N ALA A 55 13.06 -5.00 -16.76
CA ALA A 55 12.76 -6.42 -16.91
C ALA A 55 12.04 -7.03 -15.70
N MET A 56 11.68 -6.23 -14.68
CA MET A 56 11.13 -6.73 -13.43
C MET A 56 9.81 -7.49 -13.66
N PRO A 57 9.74 -8.77 -13.25
CA PRO A 57 8.50 -9.53 -13.33
C PRO A 57 7.40 -8.92 -12.48
N LYS A 58 6.15 -9.00 -12.93
CA LYS A 58 4.99 -8.53 -12.15
C LYS A 58 4.92 -9.18 -10.76
N SER A 59 5.27 -10.46 -10.65
CA SER A 59 5.28 -11.18 -9.36
C SER A 59 6.28 -10.61 -8.35
N VAL A 60 7.39 -10.04 -8.83
CA VAL A 60 8.33 -9.31 -7.97
C VAL A 60 7.69 -8.01 -7.48
N ALA A 61 7.05 -7.25 -8.38
CA ALA A 61 6.33 -6.04 -7.99
C ALA A 61 5.23 -6.35 -6.95
N GLU A 62 4.44 -7.41 -7.16
CA GLU A 62 3.43 -7.90 -6.21
C GLU A 62 4.03 -8.17 -4.82
N ASN A 63 5.17 -8.86 -4.77
CA ASN A 63 5.86 -9.13 -3.51
C ASN A 63 6.38 -7.84 -2.84
N ILE A 64 6.92 -6.90 -3.62
CA ILE A 64 7.32 -5.59 -3.10
C ILE A 64 6.10 -4.85 -2.53
N TYR A 65 4.96 -4.84 -3.23
CA TYR A 65 3.75 -4.22 -2.69
C TYR A 65 3.26 -4.87 -1.40
N ARG A 66 3.33 -6.20 -1.32
CA ARG A 66 2.93 -6.95 -0.13
C ARG A 66 3.79 -6.59 1.07
N THR A 67 5.10 -6.53 0.86
CA THR A 67 6.10 -6.28 1.93
C THR A 67 6.19 -4.80 2.30
N LYS A 68 6.28 -3.91 1.32
CA LYS A 68 6.46 -2.47 1.52
C LYS A 68 5.17 -1.80 2.00
N TYR A 69 4.00 -2.15 1.45
CA TYR A 69 2.76 -1.40 1.71
C TYR A 69 1.72 -2.18 2.51
N ALA A 70 1.41 -3.43 2.13
CA ALA A 70 0.31 -4.18 2.75
C ALA A 70 0.64 -4.69 4.16
N ALA A 71 1.85 -5.22 4.37
CA ALA A 71 2.26 -5.75 5.66
C ALA A 71 2.31 -4.68 6.76
N PRO A 72 2.89 -3.47 6.55
CA PRO A 72 2.94 -2.44 7.60
C PRO A 72 1.57 -1.90 8.05
N VAL A 73 0.54 -2.00 7.20
CA VAL A 73 -0.83 -1.62 7.55
C VAL A 73 -1.68 -2.80 8.03
N CYS A 74 -1.06 -3.97 8.21
CA CYS A 74 -1.74 -5.20 8.60
C CYS A 74 -2.95 -5.52 7.72
N TYR A 75 -2.80 -5.36 6.39
CA TYR A 75 -3.88 -5.46 5.41
C TYR A 75 -4.83 -6.64 5.64
N ASP A 76 -4.29 -7.84 5.81
CA ASP A 76 -5.05 -9.08 5.97
C ASP A 76 -5.90 -9.14 7.25
N LEU A 77 -5.68 -8.22 8.19
CA LEU A 77 -6.42 -8.12 9.45
C LEU A 77 -7.46 -6.99 9.43
N LEU A 78 -7.43 -6.12 8.42
CA LEU A 78 -8.40 -5.03 8.28
C LEU A 78 -9.69 -5.54 7.61
N PRO A 79 -10.86 -4.96 7.94
CA PRO A 79 -12.10 -5.31 7.26
C PRO A 79 -12.05 -5.00 5.76
N ALA A 80 -12.70 -5.85 4.97
CA ALA A 80 -12.86 -5.67 3.52
C ALA A 80 -13.38 -4.27 3.17
N GLY A 81 -12.77 -3.65 2.17
CA GLY A 81 -12.99 -2.27 1.74
C GLY A 81 -12.14 -1.26 2.50
N PHE A 82 -12.03 -1.39 3.83
CA PHE A 82 -11.16 -0.53 4.64
C PHE A 82 -9.68 -0.91 4.47
N ASP A 83 -9.40 -2.20 4.33
CA ASP A 83 -8.11 -2.74 3.92
C ASP A 83 -7.53 -2.06 2.68
N TYR A 84 -8.28 -2.05 1.57
CA TYR A 84 -7.93 -1.42 0.31
C TYR A 84 -7.81 0.09 0.45
N THR A 85 -8.72 0.72 1.21
CA THR A 85 -8.68 2.16 1.47
C THR A 85 -7.34 2.59 2.11
N VAL A 86 -6.91 1.88 3.15
CA VAL A 86 -5.65 2.19 3.84
C VAL A 86 -4.44 1.83 2.97
N LEU A 87 -4.50 0.74 2.20
CA LEU A 87 -3.46 0.36 1.25
C LEU A 87 -3.27 1.44 0.16
N ASP A 88 -4.36 1.86 -0.47
CA ASP A 88 -4.36 2.87 -1.53
C ASP A 88 -3.77 4.19 -1.05
N ALA A 89 -4.19 4.67 0.11
CA ALA A 89 -3.60 5.84 0.74
C ALA A 89 -2.11 5.62 1.08
N GLY A 90 -1.74 4.41 1.51
CA GLY A 90 -0.35 4.04 1.79
C GLY A 90 0.53 4.09 0.55
N ILE A 91 0.01 3.70 -0.61
CA ILE A 91 0.70 3.74 -1.90
C ILE A 91 0.83 5.19 -2.39
N ASN A 92 -0.29 5.92 -2.46
CA ASN A 92 -0.37 7.26 -3.04
C ASN A 92 0.22 8.37 -2.15
N SER A 93 0.15 8.19 -0.83
CA SER A 93 0.52 9.22 0.15
C SER A 93 1.54 8.77 1.20
N GLY A 94 1.98 7.51 1.13
CA GLY A 94 2.89 6.94 2.10
C GLY A 94 2.19 6.46 3.36
N ILE A 95 2.67 5.32 3.87
CA ILE A 95 2.15 4.64 5.07
C ILE A 95 2.18 5.55 6.31
N GLY A 96 3.18 6.42 6.40
CA GLY A 96 3.33 7.39 7.48
C GLY A 96 2.14 8.36 7.61
N ARG A 97 1.38 8.60 6.53
CA ARG A 97 0.12 9.39 6.56
C ARG A 97 -1.10 8.49 6.67
N ALA A 98 -1.10 7.37 5.95
CA ALA A 98 -2.24 6.46 5.89
C ALA A 98 -2.67 5.91 7.26
N ILE A 99 -1.69 5.59 8.12
CA ILE A 99 -1.95 5.06 9.48
C ILE A 99 -2.59 6.13 10.40
N PRO A 100 -2.03 7.36 10.54
CA PRO A 100 -2.70 8.43 11.29
C PRO A 100 -4.10 8.77 10.80
N TRP A 101 -4.35 8.75 9.49
CA TRP A 101 -5.68 8.97 8.94
C TRP A 101 -6.66 7.85 9.35
N ALA A 102 -6.20 6.59 9.37
CA ALA A 102 -7.00 5.47 9.86
C ALA A 102 -7.38 5.64 11.32
N ALA A 103 -6.41 6.02 12.17
CA ALA A 103 -6.66 6.31 13.58
C ALA A 103 -7.71 7.43 13.75
N LYS A 104 -7.57 8.54 13.02
CA LYS A 104 -8.53 9.66 13.05
C LYS A 104 -9.94 9.21 12.64
N ALA A 105 -10.07 8.45 11.56
CA ALA A 105 -11.37 7.97 11.07
C ALA A 105 -12.10 7.08 12.08
N LEU A 106 -11.33 6.32 12.87
CA LEU A 106 -11.80 5.46 13.96
C LEU A 106 -12.04 6.22 15.28
N GLY A 107 -11.73 7.52 15.34
CA GLY A 107 -11.82 8.32 16.58
C GLY A 107 -10.76 7.95 17.62
N LEU A 108 -9.64 7.35 17.20
CA LEU A 108 -8.53 7.00 18.08
C LEU A 108 -7.59 8.20 18.29
N ALA A 109 -6.79 8.12 19.35
CA ALA A 109 -5.78 9.14 19.65
C ALA A 109 -4.69 9.20 18.58
N SER A 110 -4.10 10.39 18.41
CA SER A 110 -2.91 10.56 17.58
C SER A 110 -1.77 9.65 18.05
N GLY A 111 -1.13 8.94 17.12
CA GLY A 111 -0.05 7.99 17.44
C GLY A 111 -0.52 6.60 17.86
N SER A 112 -1.82 6.29 17.77
CA SER A 112 -2.32 4.91 17.94
C SER A 112 -1.57 3.92 17.06
N LYS A 113 -1.25 2.78 17.66
CA LYS A 113 -0.50 1.70 17.01
C LYS A 113 -1.40 0.92 16.05
N ILE A 114 -0.80 0.29 15.03
CA ILE A 114 -1.54 -0.42 13.99
C ILE A 114 -2.42 -1.56 14.55
N ASN A 115 -1.98 -2.25 15.60
CA ASN A 115 -2.79 -3.28 16.27
C ASN A 115 -4.07 -2.70 16.89
N GLN A 116 -4.04 -1.49 17.46
CA GLN A 116 -5.22 -0.82 17.99
C GLN A 116 -6.18 -0.42 16.87
N ILE A 117 -5.64 0.05 15.75
CA ILE A 117 -6.41 0.38 14.53
C ILE A 117 -7.10 -0.87 13.98
N VAL A 118 -6.39 -1.99 13.89
CA VAL A 118 -6.95 -3.28 13.42
C VAL A 118 -8.12 -3.72 14.30
N VAL A 119 -7.95 -3.69 15.63
CA VAL A 119 -9.01 -4.07 16.56
C VAL A 119 -10.23 -3.15 16.42
N ALA A 120 -10.02 -1.84 16.44
CA ALA A 120 -11.11 -0.86 16.33
C ALA A 120 -11.81 -0.93 14.97
N ALA A 121 -11.06 -1.10 13.88
CA ALA A 121 -11.61 -1.31 12.56
C ALA A 121 -12.43 -2.59 12.51
N GLY A 122 -11.97 -3.68 13.13
CA GLY A 122 -12.69 -4.95 13.25
C GLY A 122 -14.06 -4.80 13.91
N THR A 123 -14.15 -4.01 14.98
CA THR A 123 -15.39 -3.82 15.77
C THR A 123 -16.31 -2.72 15.24
N ALA A 124 -15.87 -1.88 14.28
CA ALA A 124 -16.68 -0.79 13.74
C ALA A 124 -18.02 -1.32 13.13
N PRO A 125 -19.20 -0.82 13.54
CA PRO A 125 -20.47 -1.37 13.09
C PRO A 125 -20.78 -1.09 11.61
N ASP A 126 -20.29 0.04 11.08
CA ASP A 126 -20.56 0.49 9.72
C ASP A 126 -19.24 0.79 8.99
N LYS A 127 -18.79 -0.17 8.16
CA LYS A 127 -17.53 -0.06 7.43
C LYS A 127 -17.61 0.98 6.30
N VAL A 128 -18.80 1.20 5.73
CA VAL A 128 -18.99 2.18 4.66
C VAL A 128 -18.80 3.59 5.23
N LYS A 129 -19.43 3.90 6.36
CA LYS A 129 -19.21 5.18 7.05
C LYS A 129 -17.77 5.34 7.52
N LEU A 130 -17.12 4.27 7.96
CA LEU A 130 -15.70 4.32 8.33
C LEU A 130 -14.83 4.74 7.13
N ILE A 131 -15.04 4.12 5.96
CA ILE A 131 -14.33 4.49 4.73
C ILE A 131 -14.64 5.94 4.32
N GLN A 132 -15.89 6.37 4.42
CA GLN A 132 -16.26 7.77 4.14
C GLN A 132 -15.55 8.76 5.07
N LYS A 133 -15.48 8.46 6.37
CA LYS A 133 -14.73 9.28 7.34
C LYS A 133 -13.24 9.31 7.08
N TYR A 134 -12.69 8.24 6.51
CA TYR A 134 -11.26 8.19 6.17
C TYR A 134 -10.91 9.19 5.08
N TRP A 135 -11.80 9.36 4.09
CA TRP A 135 -11.61 10.25 2.94
C TRP A 135 -12.19 11.67 3.13
N ALA A 136 -12.75 11.97 4.31
CA ALA A 136 -13.33 13.27 4.64
C ALA A 136 -12.31 14.23 5.27
#